data_AF-A0A0V8ET09-F1
#
_entry.id   AF-A0A0V8ET09-F1
#
_cell.length_a   1.000
_cell.length_b   1.000
_cell.length_c   1.000
_cell.angle_alpha   90.00
_cell.angle_beta   90.00
_cell.angle_gamma   90.00
#
_symmetry.space_group_name_H-M   'P 1'
#
loop_
_entity.id
_entity.type
_entity.pdbx_description
1 polymer ?
#
loop_
_entity_poly.entity_id
_entity_poly.type
_entity_poly.pdbx_seq_one_letter_code
_entity_poly.pdbx_strand_id
1 'polypeptide(L)'
;MADYEEQMLALQKPLQPDRVVWRVQQSGFSKQGKPWAMVLAYMDNRAVQERFDEVFGIAGWKNEFKTAPDGGTLCGISVKFRDEWVTKWDGAENTQVEAVKGGLSGSMKRAAVQWGVGRYLYDLPTSFAQTSLEKTDGWNKVFDKKAGKNFWWNNPQLPSWALPQNSKVQNTKADFTEEEIPNPPKLYVVGKDKKEFDEKKLQAVVNKMAIIAGKNYGASIDEQNDWLKMPLDEAYNDIEKFVDIKKEEQND
;
A
#
# COMPACT_ATOMS: atom_id res chain seq x y z
N MET A 1 27.53 14.38 24.00
CA MET A 1 26.19 14.26 24.62
C MET A 1 25.14 15.00 23.80
N ALA A 2 25.43 16.23 23.31
CA ALA A 2 24.50 17.01 22.50
C ALA A 2 23.91 16.30 21.25
N ASP A 3 24.72 15.51 20.53
CA ASP A 3 24.28 14.84 19.28
C ASP A 3 23.17 13.79 19.48
N TYR A 4 23.19 13.03 20.58
CA TYR A 4 22.20 11.96 20.81
C TYR A 4 20.85 12.48 21.27
N GLU A 5 20.86 13.52 22.10
CA GLU A 5 19.62 14.18 22.54
C GLU A 5 18.93 14.85 21.35
N GLU A 6 19.70 15.48 20.45
CA GLU A 6 19.19 16.07 19.22
C GLU A 6 18.61 15.01 18.27
N GLN A 7 19.32 13.91 18.02
CA GLN A 7 18.81 12.79 17.21
C GLN A 7 17.55 12.17 17.82
N MET A 8 17.51 11.99 19.14
CA MET A 8 16.34 11.48 19.84
C MET A 8 15.13 12.42 19.70
N LEU A 9 15.33 13.73 19.85
CA LEU A 9 14.29 14.74 19.64
C LEU A 9 13.84 14.76 18.17
N ALA A 10 14.77 14.62 17.22
CA ALA A 10 14.47 14.57 15.80
C ALA A 10 13.60 13.35 15.41
N LEU A 11 13.87 12.18 15.99
CA LEU A 11 13.03 10.98 15.82
C LEU A 11 11.59 11.17 16.30
N GLN A 12 11.41 11.96 17.36
CA GLN A 12 10.10 12.20 17.99
C GLN A 12 9.29 13.31 17.31
N LYS A 13 9.86 14.03 16.34
CA LYS A 13 9.14 15.08 15.62
C LYS A 13 7.87 14.52 14.95
N PRO A 14 6.78 15.30 14.92
CA PRO A 14 5.57 14.94 14.18
C PRO A 14 5.88 14.51 12.74
N LEU A 15 5.11 13.53 12.27
CA LEU A 15 5.24 13.03 10.90
C LEU A 15 4.59 14.03 9.95
N GLN A 16 4.97 13.95 8.67
CA GLN A 16 4.20 14.64 7.64
C GLN A 16 2.75 14.10 7.62
N PRO A 17 1.74 14.95 7.39
CA PRO A 17 0.34 14.52 7.49
C PRO A 17 -0.04 13.37 6.56
N ASP A 18 0.56 13.30 5.37
CA ASP A 18 0.36 12.25 4.37
C ASP A 18 1.01 10.90 4.75
N ARG A 19 1.91 10.91 5.73
CA ARG A 19 2.52 9.72 6.33
C ARG A 19 1.73 9.19 7.53
N VAL A 20 0.68 9.90 7.95
CA VAL A 20 -0.29 9.44 8.94
C VAL A 20 -1.48 8.81 8.24
N VAL A 21 -1.69 7.53 8.49
CA VAL A 21 -2.76 6.72 7.90
C VAL A 21 -3.84 6.47 8.95
N TRP A 22 -5.08 6.39 8.52
CA TRP A 22 -6.23 6.14 9.38
C TRP A 22 -6.84 4.77 9.09
N ARG A 23 -7.30 4.09 10.15
CA ARG A 23 -8.10 2.87 10.02
C ARG A 23 -9.32 2.91 10.91
N VAL A 24 -10.40 2.30 10.46
CA VAL A 24 -11.57 2.06 11.31
C VAL A 24 -11.21 1.02 12.38
N GLN A 25 -11.40 1.39 13.64
CA GLN A 25 -11.33 0.45 14.77
C GLN A 25 -12.72 -0.12 15.06
N GLN A 26 -13.74 0.75 15.09
CA GLN A 26 -15.14 0.36 15.27
C GLN A 26 -16.03 1.23 14.39
N SER A 27 -17.09 0.63 13.89
CA SER A 27 -18.13 1.30 13.11
C SER A 27 -19.51 0.87 13.61
N GLY A 28 -20.52 1.64 13.23
CA GLY A 28 -21.89 1.24 13.41
C GLY A 28 -22.88 2.32 13.03
N PHE A 29 -24.11 2.12 13.52
CA PHE A 29 -25.22 3.04 13.35
C PHE A 29 -25.80 3.39 14.72
N SER A 30 -26.16 4.65 14.93
CA SER A 30 -26.86 5.07 16.14
C SER A 30 -28.30 4.54 16.16
N LYS A 31 -29.00 4.70 17.28
CA LYS A 31 -30.44 4.37 17.38
C LYS A 31 -31.30 5.16 16.37
N GLN A 32 -30.86 6.36 16.00
CA GLN A 32 -31.50 7.20 14.97
C GLN A 32 -31.04 6.86 13.54
N GLY A 33 -30.25 5.80 13.35
CA GLY A 33 -29.80 5.36 12.02
C GLY A 33 -28.65 6.19 11.43
N LYS A 34 -27.98 7.05 12.20
CA LYS A 34 -26.82 7.82 11.73
C LYS A 34 -25.56 6.95 11.75
N PRO A 35 -24.77 6.86 10.66
CA PRO A 35 -23.52 6.11 10.66
C PRO A 35 -22.45 6.80 11.52
N TRP A 36 -21.59 6.02 12.16
CA TRP A 36 -20.43 6.51 12.89
C TRP A 36 -19.23 5.58 12.69
N ALA A 37 -18.02 6.13 12.69
CA ALA A 37 -16.77 5.38 12.66
C ALA A 37 -15.77 5.96 13.66
N MET A 38 -15.34 5.13 14.60
CA MET A 38 -14.19 5.40 15.47
C MET A 38 -12.93 4.94 14.75
N VAL A 39 -11.99 5.86 14.56
CA VAL A 39 -10.79 5.64 13.76
C VAL A 39 -9.52 5.86 14.57
N LEU A 40 -8.47 5.12 14.21
CA LEU A 40 -7.15 5.23 14.81
C LEU A 40 -6.14 5.67 13.76
N ALA A 41 -5.28 6.60 14.16
CA ALA A 41 -4.12 6.99 13.37
C ALA A 41 -2.97 6.00 13.60
N TYR A 42 -2.22 5.74 12.55
CA TYR A 42 -0.98 4.98 12.59
C TYR A 42 -0.05 5.47 11.48
N MET A 43 1.26 5.25 11.63
CA MET A 43 2.21 5.65 10.59
C MET A 43 2.29 4.62 9.45
N ASP A 44 2.62 5.08 8.24
CA ASP A 44 3.11 4.20 7.17
C ASP A 44 4.54 3.73 7.49
N ASN A 45 4.96 2.59 6.94
CA ASN A 45 6.33 2.09 7.08
C ASN A 45 7.36 2.99 6.37
N ARG A 46 6.96 3.68 5.29
CA ARG A 46 7.80 4.69 4.63
C ARG A 46 8.15 5.85 5.57
N ALA A 47 7.22 6.22 6.46
CA ALA A 47 7.45 7.25 7.46
C ALA A 47 8.61 6.87 8.42
N VAL A 48 8.77 5.57 8.70
CA VAL A 48 9.89 5.05 9.48
C VAL A 48 11.18 5.19 8.69
N GLN A 49 11.21 4.71 7.45
CA GLN A 49 12.41 4.76 6.60
C GLN A 49 12.90 6.19 6.42
N GLU A 50 12.01 7.10 5.99
CA GLU A 50 12.32 8.52 5.79
C GLU A 50 12.81 9.18 7.08
N ARG A 51 12.18 8.91 8.22
CA ARG A 51 12.59 9.50 9.50
C ARG A 51 13.98 9.02 9.92
N PHE A 52 14.28 7.72 9.74
CA PHE A 52 15.60 7.19 10.10
C PHE A 52 16.68 7.65 9.10
N ASP A 53 16.37 7.74 7.81
CA ASP A 53 17.27 8.29 6.79
C ASP A 53 17.56 9.78 7.05
N GLU A 54 16.55 10.57 7.44
CA GLU A 54 16.72 11.99 7.78
C GLU A 54 17.64 12.18 8.99
N VAL A 55 17.51 11.33 10.02
CA VAL A 55 18.23 11.50 11.30
C VAL A 55 19.61 10.86 11.27
N PHE A 56 19.78 9.70 10.63
CA PHE A 56 21.00 8.89 10.70
C PHE A 56 21.71 8.72 9.36
N GLY A 57 21.07 9.10 8.25
CA GLY A 57 21.58 8.85 6.91
C GLY A 57 21.61 7.37 6.53
N ILE A 58 21.99 7.10 5.27
CA ILE A 58 21.94 5.77 4.65
C ILE A 58 22.76 4.68 5.35
N ALA A 59 23.73 5.05 6.18
CA ALA A 59 24.65 4.13 6.86
C ALA A 59 24.54 4.15 8.38
N GLY A 60 23.78 5.08 8.96
CA GLY A 60 23.65 5.24 10.41
C GLY A 60 22.57 4.37 11.04
N TRP A 61 21.77 3.66 10.24
CA TRP A 61 20.76 2.73 10.73
C TRP A 61 20.63 1.50 9.83
N LYS A 62 20.02 0.44 10.38
CA LYS A 62 19.62 -0.77 9.64
C LYS A 62 18.43 -1.44 10.31
N ASN A 63 17.71 -2.28 9.57
CA ASN A 63 16.71 -3.18 10.11
C ASN A 63 16.98 -4.63 9.74
N GLU A 64 16.60 -5.53 10.65
CA GLU A 64 16.69 -6.98 10.49
C GLU A 64 15.35 -7.61 10.83
N PHE A 65 15.00 -8.70 10.13
CA PHE A 65 13.77 -9.44 10.38
C PHE A 65 14.07 -10.87 10.79
N LYS A 66 13.27 -11.39 11.74
CA LYS A 66 13.34 -12.77 12.22
C LYS A 66 11.93 -13.33 12.37
N THR A 67 11.78 -14.64 12.26
CA THR A 67 10.53 -15.31 12.64
C THR A 67 10.40 -15.28 14.18
N ALA A 68 9.22 -14.94 14.69
CA ALA A 68 8.96 -15.00 16.12
C ALA A 68 8.78 -16.47 16.59
N PRO A 69 9.09 -16.81 17.86
CA PRO A 69 9.06 -18.19 18.35
C PRO A 69 7.73 -18.93 18.12
N ASP A 70 6.61 -18.23 18.28
CA ASP A 70 5.26 -18.80 18.17
C ASP A 70 4.52 -18.35 16.90
N GLY A 71 5.27 -17.95 15.87
CA GLY A 71 4.74 -17.39 14.63
C GLY A 71 4.58 -15.86 14.66
N GLY A 72 4.49 -15.27 13.46
CA GLY A 72 4.61 -13.82 13.28
C GLY A 72 6.05 -13.39 12.97
N THR A 73 6.27 -12.08 12.97
CA THR A 73 7.53 -11.47 12.53
C THR A 73 8.09 -10.56 13.63
N LEU A 74 9.38 -10.66 13.90
CA LEU A 74 10.15 -9.72 14.71
C LEU A 74 10.95 -8.80 13.79
N CYS A 75 11.01 -7.52 14.15
CA CYS A 75 11.88 -6.54 13.52
C CYS A 75 12.82 -5.94 14.57
N GLY A 76 14.11 -5.95 14.26
CA GLY A 76 15.13 -5.24 15.02
C GLY A 76 15.59 -4.03 14.24
N ILE A 77 15.40 -2.82 14.79
CA ILE A 77 15.96 -1.60 14.21
C ILE A 77 17.21 -1.23 15.01
N SER A 78 18.34 -1.12 14.32
CA SER A 78 19.63 -0.76 14.90
C SER A 78 20.04 0.63 14.45
N VAL A 79 20.51 1.44 15.39
CA VAL A 79 21.10 2.76 15.14
C VAL A 79 22.54 2.74 15.61
N LYS A 80 23.43 3.36 14.84
CA LYS A 80 24.85 3.48 15.19
C LYS A 80 25.07 4.72 16.06
N PHE A 81 25.51 4.51 17.29
CA PHE A 81 25.93 5.56 18.20
C PHE A 81 27.45 5.47 18.37
N ARG A 82 28.19 6.43 17.79
CA ARG A 82 29.65 6.35 17.61
C ARG A 82 30.05 5.04 16.91
N ASP A 83 30.68 4.12 17.62
CA ASP A 83 31.18 2.85 17.09
C ASP A 83 30.33 1.65 17.52
N GLU A 84 29.23 1.88 18.24
CA GLU A 84 28.37 0.83 18.77
C GLU A 84 27.00 0.83 18.09
N TRP A 85 26.48 -0.37 17.84
CA TRP A 85 25.13 -0.56 17.35
C TRP A 85 24.19 -0.84 18.52
N VAL A 86 23.14 -0.03 18.66
CA VAL A 86 22.06 -0.28 19.62
C VAL A 86 20.84 -0.75 18.85
N THR A 87 20.32 -1.93 19.17
CA THR A 87 19.16 -2.53 18.50
C THR A 87 17.96 -2.57 19.43
N LYS A 88 16.80 -2.16 18.94
CA LYS A 88 15.50 -2.37 19.61
C LYS A 88 14.62 -3.29 18.78
N TRP A 89 13.99 -4.26 19.45
CA TRP A 89 13.20 -5.32 18.82
C TRP A 89 11.73 -5.23 19.21
N ASP A 90 10.83 -5.39 18.25
CA ASP A 90 9.41 -5.60 18.48
C ASP A 90 8.84 -6.60 17.48
N GLY A 91 7.63 -7.10 17.75
CA GLY A 91 6.98 -8.13 16.96
C GLY A 91 5.58 -7.74 16.50
N ALA A 92 5.12 -8.36 15.43
CA ALA A 92 3.74 -8.33 15.02
C ALA A 92 3.30 -9.71 14.51
N GLU A 93 2.03 -10.03 14.76
CA GLU A 93 1.41 -11.19 14.14
C GLU A 93 1.33 -11.01 12.62
N ASN A 94 1.32 -12.14 11.91
CA ASN A 94 1.05 -12.12 10.48
C ASN A 94 -0.42 -11.80 10.24
N THR A 95 -0.71 -10.98 9.23
CA THR A 95 -2.08 -10.58 8.90
C THR A 95 -2.86 -11.71 8.22
N GLN A 96 -4.19 -11.67 8.28
CA GLN A 96 -5.04 -12.63 7.57
C GLN A 96 -5.06 -12.40 6.03
N VAL A 97 -4.64 -11.21 5.59
CA VAL A 97 -4.50 -10.80 4.18
C VAL A 97 -3.06 -10.34 3.99
N GLU A 98 -2.34 -10.89 3.00
CA GLU A 98 -0.90 -10.61 2.76
C GLU A 98 -0.02 -10.85 4.00
N ALA A 99 -0.18 -12.03 4.61
CA ALA A 99 0.35 -12.42 5.93
C ALA A 99 1.77 -11.95 6.24
N VAL A 100 2.70 -12.19 5.31
CA VAL A 100 4.12 -11.86 5.48
C VAL A 100 4.35 -10.35 5.42
N LYS A 101 3.73 -9.63 4.48
CA LYS A 101 3.91 -8.18 4.32
C LYS A 101 3.33 -7.41 5.51
N GLY A 102 2.19 -7.87 6.03
CA GLY A 102 1.57 -7.30 7.22
C GLY A 102 2.42 -7.50 8.48
N GLY A 103 2.98 -8.70 8.68
CA GLY A 103 3.89 -8.99 9.79
C GLY A 103 5.18 -8.16 9.74
N LEU A 104 5.83 -8.07 8.58
CA LEU A 104 7.04 -7.24 8.37
C LEU A 104 6.78 -5.76 8.65
N SER A 105 5.72 -5.20 8.06
CA SER A 105 5.40 -3.77 8.23
C SER A 105 4.92 -3.46 9.65
N GLY A 106 4.15 -4.37 10.25
CA GLY A 106 3.66 -4.23 11.62
C GLY A 106 4.80 -4.22 12.63
N SER A 107 5.71 -5.19 12.54
CA SER A 107 6.84 -5.34 13.45
C SER A 107 7.83 -4.19 13.32
N MET A 108 8.16 -3.74 12.11
CA MET A 108 9.03 -2.59 11.89
C MET A 108 8.47 -1.31 12.49
N LYS A 109 7.18 -1.02 12.26
CA LYS A 109 6.54 0.16 12.86
C LYS A 109 6.55 0.12 14.38
N ARG A 110 6.30 -1.04 14.98
CA ARG A 110 6.34 -1.19 16.44
C ARG A 110 7.76 -1.04 17.00
N ALA A 111 8.77 -1.59 16.33
CA ALA A 111 10.16 -1.38 16.69
C ALA A 111 10.56 0.11 16.62
N ALA A 112 10.08 0.83 15.59
CA ALA A 112 10.30 2.27 15.44
C ALA A 112 9.65 3.10 16.57
N VAL A 113 8.50 2.68 17.10
CA VAL A 113 7.87 3.33 18.27
C VAL A 113 8.78 3.27 19.49
N GLN A 114 9.59 2.22 19.68
CA GLN A 114 10.56 2.15 20.79
C GLN A 114 11.68 3.19 20.66
N TRP A 115 11.96 3.65 19.43
CA TRP A 115 12.87 4.76 19.13
C TRP A 115 12.22 6.14 19.26
N GLY A 116 10.88 6.20 19.36
CA GLY A 116 10.11 7.44 19.53
C GLY A 116 9.35 7.88 18.27
N VAL A 117 9.59 7.24 17.13
CA VAL A 117 8.92 7.58 15.86
C VAL A 117 7.44 7.28 15.95
N GLY A 118 6.60 8.27 15.65
CA GLY A 118 5.15 8.14 15.66
C GLY A 118 4.53 7.88 17.03
N ARG A 119 5.29 7.95 18.13
CA ARG A 119 4.77 7.66 19.49
C ARG A 119 3.66 8.63 19.89
N TYR A 120 3.75 9.89 19.45
CA TYR A 120 2.73 10.92 19.69
C TYR A 120 1.35 10.56 19.11
N LEU A 121 1.27 9.65 18.12
CA LEU A 121 -0.02 9.20 17.56
C LEU A 121 -0.87 8.45 18.59
N TYR A 122 -0.25 7.87 19.62
CA TYR A 122 -0.95 7.21 20.73
C TYR A 122 -1.56 8.22 21.72
N ASP A 123 -1.07 9.46 21.71
CA ASP A 123 -1.59 10.55 22.55
C ASP A 123 -2.76 11.30 21.88
N LEU A 124 -3.13 10.90 20.65
CA LEU A 124 -4.29 11.45 19.98
C LEU A 124 -5.58 11.06 20.72
N PRO A 125 -6.51 12.00 20.92
CA PRO A 125 -7.80 11.67 21.49
C PRO A 125 -8.57 10.72 20.58
N THR A 126 -9.52 9.99 21.17
CA THR A 126 -10.46 9.17 20.40
C THR A 126 -11.11 10.00 19.29
N SER A 127 -10.90 9.56 18.05
CA SER A 127 -11.32 10.31 16.87
C SER A 127 -12.51 9.61 16.21
N PHE A 128 -13.61 10.36 16.08
CA PHE A 128 -14.76 9.94 15.28
C PHE A 128 -14.73 10.65 13.94
N ALA A 129 -14.69 9.88 12.87
CA ALA A 129 -14.65 10.41 11.51
C ALA A 129 -15.99 11.05 11.12
N GLN A 130 -15.92 12.04 10.24
CA GLN A 130 -17.11 12.50 9.52
C GLN A 130 -17.60 11.35 8.62
N THR A 131 -18.92 11.12 8.60
CA THR A 131 -19.54 9.99 7.89
C THR A 131 -20.64 10.44 6.93
N SER A 132 -20.88 9.65 5.89
CA SER A 132 -21.95 9.84 4.90
C SER A 132 -22.53 8.50 4.46
N LEU A 133 -23.83 8.48 4.15
CA LEU A 133 -24.51 7.34 3.50
C LEU A 133 -24.49 7.43 1.97
N GLU A 134 -23.93 8.51 1.42
CA GLU A 134 -23.77 8.71 -0.01
C GLU A 134 -22.30 8.56 -0.38
N LYS A 135 -22.07 8.01 -1.59
CA LYS A 135 -20.72 7.92 -2.14
C LYS A 135 -20.15 9.33 -2.24
N THR A 136 -19.05 9.54 -1.54
CA THR A 136 -18.33 10.82 -1.55
C THR A 136 -16.92 10.55 -2.08
N ASP A 137 -16.52 11.28 -3.13
CA ASP A 137 -15.22 11.08 -3.75
C ASP A 137 -14.10 11.49 -2.78
N GLY A 138 -13.02 10.69 -2.77
CA GLY A 138 -11.91 10.84 -1.83
C GLY A 138 -12.18 10.32 -0.42
N TRP A 139 -13.38 9.82 -0.11
CA TRP A 139 -13.70 9.24 1.19
C TRP A 139 -13.50 7.73 1.21
N ASN A 140 -13.10 7.22 2.37
CA ASN A 140 -12.93 5.79 2.60
C ASN A 140 -14.29 5.10 2.75
N LYS A 141 -14.39 3.84 2.32
CA LYS A 141 -15.59 3.01 2.49
C LYS A 141 -15.40 2.02 3.64
N VAL A 142 -16.44 1.80 4.43
CA VAL A 142 -16.48 0.72 5.43
C VAL A 142 -17.80 -0.04 5.34
N PHE A 143 -17.72 -1.37 5.49
CA PHE A 143 -18.87 -2.26 5.60
C PHE A 143 -19.11 -2.61 7.06
N ASP A 144 -20.25 -2.18 7.61
CA ASP A 144 -20.66 -2.56 8.95
C ASP A 144 -21.37 -3.93 8.91
N LYS A 145 -20.70 -4.97 9.43
CA LYS A 145 -21.22 -6.34 9.41
C LYS A 145 -22.50 -6.51 10.22
N LYS A 146 -22.71 -5.73 11.28
CA LYS A 146 -23.88 -5.84 12.17
C LYS A 146 -25.13 -5.27 11.50
N ALA A 147 -24.99 -4.11 10.86
CA ALA A 147 -26.08 -3.47 10.14
C ALA A 147 -26.25 -3.99 8.70
N GLY A 148 -25.25 -4.69 8.16
CA GLY A 148 -25.26 -5.17 6.77
C GLY A 148 -25.19 -4.03 5.75
N LYS A 149 -24.61 -2.89 6.11
CA LYS A 149 -24.63 -1.65 5.32
C LYS A 149 -23.23 -1.08 5.12
N ASN A 150 -23.02 -0.45 3.97
CA ASN A 150 -21.84 0.37 3.72
C ASN A 150 -22.12 1.83 4.08
N PHE A 151 -21.08 2.53 4.49
CA PHE A 151 -21.06 3.99 4.55
C PHE A 151 -19.65 4.52 4.27
N TRP A 152 -19.55 5.81 4.02
CA TRP A 152 -18.30 6.50 3.71
C TRP A 152 -17.82 7.34 4.88
N TRP A 153 -16.52 7.47 5.04
CA TRP A 153 -15.90 8.26 6.10
C TRP A 153 -14.65 9.00 5.63
N ASN A 154 -14.42 10.19 6.19
CA ASN A 154 -13.26 11.02 5.90
C ASN A 154 -12.18 10.88 6.97
N ASN A 155 -10.91 10.98 6.57
CA ASN A 155 -9.80 11.06 7.53
C ASN A 155 -9.97 12.32 8.42
N PRO A 156 -9.91 12.17 9.75
CA PRO A 156 -9.88 13.32 10.65
C PRO A 156 -8.67 14.22 10.39
N GLN A 157 -8.83 15.51 10.72
CA GLN A 157 -7.72 16.45 10.76
C GLN A 157 -6.88 16.21 12.03
N LEU A 158 -5.57 16.21 11.90
CA LEU A 158 -4.67 16.14 13.05
C LEU A 158 -4.74 17.46 13.85
N PRO A 159 -4.66 17.41 15.18
CA PRO A 159 -4.55 18.63 15.99
C PRO A 159 -3.22 19.33 15.72
N SER A 160 -3.17 20.64 15.96
CA SER A 160 -2.00 21.47 15.61
C SER A 160 -0.68 21.01 16.25
N TRP A 161 -0.72 20.45 17.45
CA TRP A 161 0.48 19.92 18.13
C TRP A 161 1.02 18.64 17.48
N ALA A 162 0.20 17.93 16.71
CA ALA A 162 0.54 16.70 15.99
C ALA A 162 0.96 16.97 14.53
N LEU A 163 1.15 18.24 14.17
CA LEU A 163 1.64 18.67 12.86
C LEU A 163 3.08 19.19 12.98
N PRO A 164 3.92 19.07 11.93
CA PRO A 164 5.25 19.66 11.92
C PRO A 164 5.20 21.19 12.11
N GLN A 165 5.99 21.74 13.03
CA GLN A 165 5.95 23.19 13.37
C GLN A 165 6.58 24.12 12.33
N ASN A 166 7.39 23.59 11.40
CA ASN A 166 8.00 24.36 10.32
C ASN A 166 7.47 23.88 8.98
N SER A 167 6.24 24.27 8.65
CA SER A 167 5.70 24.16 7.29
C SER A 167 6.34 25.21 6.37
N LYS A 168 7.67 25.23 6.23
CA LYS A 168 8.32 25.72 4.99
C LYS A 168 8.23 24.64 3.89
N VAL A 169 7.08 23.99 3.83
CA VAL A 169 6.55 23.31 2.66
C VAL A 169 5.04 23.53 2.78
N GLN A 170 4.61 24.76 2.49
CA GLN A 170 3.32 24.90 1.85
C GLN A 170 3.48 24.23 0.49
N ASN A 171 3.22 22.93 0.41
CA ASN A 171 2.76 22.36 -0.84
C ASN A 171 1.33 22.86 -1.03
N THR A 172 1.19 24.17 -1.31
CA THR A 172 0.18 24.62 -2.25
C THR A 172 0.33 23.76 -3.50
N LYS A 173 -0.80 23.36 -4.08
CA LYS A 173 -0.97 22.52 -5.27
C LYS A 173 -0.23 22.98 -6.56
N ALA A 174 0.84 23.76 -6.46
CA ALA A 174 1.49 24.44 -7.57
C ALA A 174 2.95 24.00 -7.83
N ASP A 175 3.53 23.09 -7.05
CA ASP A 175 4.94 22.68 -7.25
C ASP A 175 5.20 21.16 -7.23
N PHE A 176 4.14 20.36 -7.36
CA PHE A 176 4.28 19.04 -7.97
C PHE A 176 3.97 19.22 -9.45
N THR A 177 5.00 19.33 -10.30
CA THR A 177 4.87 18.67 -11.60
C THR A 177 4.56 17.22 -11.30
N GLU A 178 3.43 16.73 -11.81
CA GLU A 178 3.02 15.33 -11.74
C GLU A 178 4.12 14.46 -12.37
N GLU A 179 5.15 14.10 -11.59
CA GLU A 179 5.79 12.82 -11.80
C GLU A 179 4.84 11.78 -11.23
N GLU A 180 4.09 11.18 -12.15
CA GLU A 180 3.14 10.10 -11.94
C GLU A 180 3.67 9.11 -10.90
N ILE A 181 3.08 9.11 -9.69
CA ILE A 181 3.08 7.91 -8.86
C ILE A 181 2.28 6.90 -9.68
N PRO A 182 2.88 5.82 -10.22
CA PRO A 182 2.15 4.92 -11.09
C PRO A 182 1.01 4.33 -10.27
N ASN A 183 -0.22 4.53 -10.75
CA ASN A 183 -1.39 3.80 -10.28
C ASN A 183 -0.98 2.32 -10.16
N PRO A 184 -1.36 1.62 -9.07
CA PRO A 184 -1.10 0.18 -8.98
C PRO A 184 -1.61 -0.45 -10.29
N PRO A 185 -0.76 -1.17 -11.03
CA PRO A 185 -1.08 -1.55 -12.38
C PRO A 185 -2.39 -2.31 -12.40
N LYS A 186 -3.30 -1.91 -13.30
CA LYS A 186 -4.54 -2.64 -13.56
C LYS A 186 -4.16 -4.10 -13.84
N LEU A 187 -4.62 -5.01 -12.98
CA LEU A 187 -4.41 -6.45 -13.10
C LEU A 187 -5.51 -7.03 -13.99
N TYR A 188 -5.11 -7.70 -15.06
CA TYR A 188 -5.98 -8.39 -16.01
C TYR A 188 -5.94 -9.89 -15.71
N VAL A 189 -7.11 -10.54 -15.67
CA VAL A 189 -7.25 -12.00 -15.45
C VAL A 189 -7.70 -12.63 -16.76
N VAL A 190 -6.85 -13.47 -17.37
CA VAL A 190 -7.05 -13.98 -18.74
C VAL A 190 -6.78 -15.49 -18.85
N GLY A 191 -7.37 -16.11 -19.87
CA GLY A 191 -7.21 -17.52 -20.22
C GLY A 191 -7.95 -18.50 -19.30
N LYS A 192 -8.02 -19.77 -19.73
CA LYS A 192 -8.67 -20.87 -18.98
C LYS A 192 -8.09 -21.05 -17.57
N ASP A 193 -6.81 -20.76 -17.38
CA ASP A 193 -6.09 -20.88 -16.10
C ASP A 193 -6.20 -19.64 -15.20
N LYS A 194 -6.94 -18.58 -15.59
CA LYS A 194 -7.08 -17.32 -14.85
C LYS A 194 -5.74 -16.67 -14.48
N LYS A 195 -4.85 -16.52 -15.46
CA LYS A 195 -3.52 -15.91 -15.26
C LYS A 195 -3.65 -14.41 -15.06
N GLU A 196 -2.87 -13.86 -14.12
CA GLU A 196 -2.88 -12.44 -13.78
C GLU A 196 -1.69 -11.71 -14.40
N PHE A 197 -1.95 -10.60 -15.10
CA PHE A 197 -0.93 -9.76 -15.72
C PHE A 197 -1.17 -8.28 -15.42
N ASP A 198 -0.08 -7.52 -15.27
CA ASP A 198 -0.16 -6.06 -15.45
C ASP A 198 -0.33 -5.73 -16.94
N GLU A 199 -0.87 -4.54 -17.24
CA GLU A 199 -1.19 -4.09 -18.60
C GLU A 199 -0.01 -4.18 -19.57
N LYS A 200 1.19 -3.76 -19.14
CA LYS A 200 2.40 -3.78 -19.99
C LYS A 200 2.81 -5.21 -20.32
N LYS A 201 2.76 -6.12 -19.34
CA LYS A 201 3.02 -7.54 -19.55
C LYS A 201 1.97 -8.17 -20.45
N LEU A 202 0.68 -7.87 -20.24
CA LEU A 202 -0.39 -8.44 -21.05
C LEU A 202 -0.30 -7.99 -22.51
N GLN A 203 -0.04 -6.71 -22.77
CA GLN A 203 0.20 -6.21 -24.13
C GLN A 203 1.35 -6.94 -24.81
N ALA A 204 2.47 -7.13 -24.11
CA ALA A 204 3.62 -7.85 -24.66
C ALA A 204 3.30 -9.33 -24.96
N VAL A 205 2.45 -9.96 -24.14
CA VAL A 205 1.99 -11.34 -24.34
C VAL A 205 1.04 -11.42 -25.52
N VAL A 206 0.03 -10.55 -25.63
CA VAL A 206 -0.92 -10.49 -26.74
C VAL A 206 -0.19 -10.26 -28.07
N ASN A 207 0.77 -9.32 -28.12
CA ASN A 207 1.55 -9.07 -29.34
C ASN A 207 2.33 -10.32 -29.77
N LYS A 208 2.95 -11.02 -28.82
CA LYS A 208 3.66 -12.29 -29.11
C LYS A 208 2.69 -13.37 -29.57
N MET A 209 1.53 -13.49 -28.92
CA MET A 209 0.52 -14.49 -29.28
C MET A 209 -0.03 -14.25 -30.69
N ALA A 210 -0.32 -13.01 -31.08
CA ALA A 210 -0.77 -12.67 -32.44
C ALA A 210 0.28 -13.05 -33.50
N ILE A 211 1.56 -12.73 -33.25
CA ILE A 211 2.66 -13.10 -34.15
C ILE A 211 2.81 -14.63 -34.26
N ILE A 212 2.71 -15.35 -33.14
CA ILE A 212 2.78 -16.81 -33.12
C ILE A 212 1.58 -17.42 -33.86
N ALA A 213 0.38 -16.88 -33.66
CA ALA A 213 -0.83 -17.28 -34.37
C ALA A 213 -0.67 -17.12 -35.88
N GLY A 214 -0.08 -16.01 -36.34
CA GLY A 214 0.23 -15.83 -37.76
C GLY A 214 1.28 -16.82 -38.27
N LYS A 215 2.41 -16.93 -37.58
CA LYS A 215 3.56 -17.72 -38.04
C LYS A 215 3.30 -19.23 -38.02
N ASN A 216 2.60 -19.72 -37.01
CA ASN A 216 2.49 -21.15 -36.75
C ASN A 216 1.07 -21.71 -36.99
N TYR A 217 0.06 -20.85 -36.96
CA TYR A 217 -1.36 -21.26 -37.02
C TYR A 217 -2.14 -20.57 -38.15
N GLY A 218 -1.46 -19.79 -39.01
CA GLY A 218 -2.01 -19.26 -40.25
C GLY A 218 -2.94 -18.06 -40.10
N ALA A 219 -2.93 -17.35 -38.96
CA ALA A 219 -3.70 -16.12 -38.82
C ALA A 219 -3.25 -15.06 -39.84
N SER A 220 -4.20 -14.48 -40.57
CA SER A 220 -3.95 -13.41 -41.52
C SER A 220 -3.42 -12.15 -40.83
N ILE A 221 -2.84 -11.25 -41.62
CA ILE A 221 -2.34 -9.96 -41.12
C ILE A 221 -3.50 -9.10 -40.59
N ASP A 222 -4.67 -9.19 -41.22
CA ASP A 222 -5.86 -8.44 -40.80
C ASP A 222 -6.39 -8.94 -39.45
N GLU A 223 -6.48 -10.27 -39.26
CA GLU A 223 -6.86 -10.86 -37.95
C GLU A 223 -5.88 -10.48 -36.85
N GLN A 224 -4.58 -10.50 -37.13
CA GLN A 224 -3.56 -10.04 -36.18
C GLN A 224 -3.74 -8.56 -35.82
N ASN A 225 -4.01 -7.70 -36.82
CA ASN A 225 -4.23 -6.28 -36.59
C ASN A 225 -5.52 -6.01 -35.82
N ASP A 226 -6.54 -6.84 -35.99
CA ASP A 226 -7.81 -6.68 -35.28
C ASP A 226 -7.68 -7.09 -33.81
N TRP A 227 -6.96 -8.17 -33.48
CA TRP A 227 -6.62 -8.51 -32.10
C TRP A 227 -5.83 -7.39 -31.39
N LEU A 228 -4.95 -6.70 -32.10
CA LEU A 228 -4.17 -5.59 -31.56
C LEU A 228 -5.00 -4.32 -31.31
N LYS A 229 -6.22 -4.22 -31.86
CA LYS A 229 -7.16 -3.11 -31.62
C LYS A 229 -8.20 -3.42 -30.53
N MET A 230 -8.32 -4.69 -30.14
CA MET A 230 -9.28 -5.14 -29.12
C MET A 230 -8.78 -4.84 -27.69
N PRO A 231 -9.68 -4.84 -26.69
CA PRO A 231 -9.28 -4.90 -25.29
C PRO A 231 -8.36 -6.10 -25.01
N LEU A 232 -7.33 -5.90 -24.19
CA LEU A 232 -6.24 -6.87 -24.01
C LEU A 232 -6.67 -8.24 -23.48
N ASP A 233 -7.65 -8.26 -22.60
CA ASP A 233 -8.28 -9.47 -22.06
C ASP A 233 -9.08 -10.21 -23.12
N GLU A 234 -9.84 -9.48 -23.94
CA GLU A 234 -10.59 -10.06 -25.05
C GLU A 234 -9.64 -10.61 -26.11
N ALA A 235 -8.60 -9.85 -26.48
CA ALA A 235 -7.58 -10.26 -27.45
C ALA A 235 -6.84 -11.53 -26.99
N TYR A 236 -6.41 -11.60 -25.73
CA TYR A 236 -5.75 -12.79 -25.19
C TYR A 236 -6.65 -14.02 -25.31
N ASN A 237 -7.91 -13.90 -24.86
CA ASN A 237 -8.85 -15.02 -24.85
C ASN A 237 -9.23 -15.47 -26.27
N ASP A 238 -9.37 -14.52 -27.20
CA ASP A 238 -9.71 -14.83 -28.59
C ASP A 238 -8.54 -15.50 -29.33
N ILE A 239 -7.30 -15.04 -29.12
CA ILE A 239 -6.12 -15.70 -29.69
C ILE A 239 -5.91 -17.09 -29.08
N GLU A 240 -6.11 -17.26 -27.76
CA GLU A 240 -6.02 -18.57 -27.10
C GLU A 240 -7.02 -19.55 -27.75
N LYS A 241 -8.25 -19.11 -27.98
CA LYS A 241 -9.29 -19.90 -28.65
C LYS A 241 -8.94 -20.24 -30.10
N PHE A 242 -8.44 -19.27 -30.88
CA PHE A 242 -8.01 -19.49 -32.26
C PHE A 242 -6.90 -20.55 -32.36
N VAL A 243 -5.88 -20.41 -31.51
CA VAL A 243 -4.75 -21.36 -31.48
C VAL A 243 -5.19 -22.76 -31.07
N ASP A 244 -6.11 -22.89 -30.11
CA ASP A 244 -6.65 -24.19 -29.71
C ASP A 244 -7.37 -24.88 -30.89
N ILE A 245 -8.23 -24.15 -31.62
CA ILE A 245 -8.92 -24.68 -32.81
C ILE A 245 -7.92 -25.12 -33.88
N LYS A 246 -6.91 -24.29 -34.18
CA LYS A 246 -5.89 -24.61 -35.19
C LYS A 246 -4.97 -25.77 -34.80
N LYS A 247 -4.73 -25.98 -33.50
CA LYS A 247 -4.01 -27.17 -33.03
C LYS A 247 -4.81 -28.44 -33.22
N GLU A 248 -6.13 -28.39 -33.04
CA GLU A 248 -7.02 -29.54 -33.29
C GLU A 248 -7.02 -29.87 -34.80
N GLU A 249 -7.17 -28.87 -35.68
CA GLU A 249 -7.14 -29.04 -37.14
C GLU A 249 -5.79 -29.55 -37.71
N GLN A 250 -4.68 -29.36 -37.00
CA GLN A 250 -3.34 -29.85 -37.41
C GLN A 250 -3.01 -31.26 -36.88
N ASN A 251 -3.79 -31.76 -35.92
CA ASN A 251 -3.61 -33.09 -35.32
C ASN A 251 -4.57 -34.15 -35.91
N ASP A 252 -5.50 -33.73 -36.77
CA ASP A 252 -6.33 -34.58 -37.65
C ASP A 252 -5.70 -34.71 -39.05
#